data_AF-A0A813I1B4-F1
#
_entry.id   AF-A0A813I1B4-F1
#
_cell.length_a   1.000
_cell.length_b   1.000
_cell.length_c   1.000
_cell.angle_alpha   90.00
_cell.angle_beta   90.00
_cell.angle_gamma   90.00
#
_symmetry.space_group_name_H-M   'P 1'
#
loop_
_entity.id
_entity.type
_entity.pdbx_description
1 polymer ?
#
loop_
_entity_poly.entity_id
_entity_poly.type
_entity_poly.pdbx_seq_one_letter_code
_entity_poly.pdbx_strand_id
1 'polypeptide(L)'
;MGPRRLFMFYYDPESPLLHAVAAAGYEAVHGNGSSKADYWRMLQSSTVAVLPLARAIPPLSAGQGIVDAAMANCIPTFSLRSKLFARLLLPSFLSYRSYEELLAKLILLRDHPEWYELLSKAVCLHLRFVDAAEVHAFKDVAKAHAKHFWQTCDASIRCRWLLF
;
A
#
# COMPACT_ATOMS: atom_id res chain seq x y z
N MET A 1 7.52 -2.57 -23.10
CA MET A 1 7.09 -2.61 -21.68
C MET A 1 5.62 -2.97 -21.67
N GLY A 2 5.21 -3.97 -20.89
CA GLY A 2 3.79 -4.34 -20.77
C GLY A 2 2.95 -3.25 -20.07
N PRO A 3 1.62 -3.35 -20.08
CA PRO A 3 0.76 -2.40 -19.39
C PRO A 3 1.05 -2.40 -17.89
N ARG A 4 1.03 -1.21 -17.26
CA ARG A 4 1.24 -1.08 -15.82
C ARG A 4 0.01 -1.55 -15.07
N ARG A 5 0.17 -2.32 -14.01
CA ARG A 5 -0.97 -2.87 -13.27
C ARG A 5 -1.41 -1.93 -12.15
N LEU A 6 -2.71 -1.67 -12.11
CA LEU A 6 -3.38 -0.91 -11.07
C LEU A 6 -4.28 -1.86 -10.28
N PHE A 7 -3.98 -2.06 -9.01
CA PHE A 7 -4.81 -2.88 -8.13
C PHE A 7 -6.01 -2.10 -7.62
N MET A 8 -7.21 -2.61 -7.88
CA MET A 8 -8.45 -2.06 -7.36
C MET A 8 -8.93 -2.94 -6.20
N PHE A 9 -8.94 -2.37 -4.99
CA PHE A 9 -9.44 -3.09 -3.80
C PHE A 9 -10.93 -3.41 -3.88
N TYR A 10 -11.67 -2.64 -4.66
CA TYR A 10 -13.04 -2.92 -5.03
C TYR A 10 -13.16 -2.83 -6.55
N TYR A 11 -13.70 -3.88 -7.14
CA TYR A 11 -13.91 -3.94 -8.58
C TYR A 11 -15.39 -3.98 -8.87
N ASP A 12 -15.80 -3.03 -9.71
CA ASP A 12 -17.12 -2.97 -10.30
C ASP A 12 -16.90 -2.94 -11.82
N PRO A 13 -17.23 -4.03 -12.55
CA PRO A 13 -16.98 -4.13 -13.98
C PRO A 13 -17.72 -3.06 -14.80
N GLU A 14 -18.78 -2.47 -14.24
CA GLU A 14 -19.56 -1.42 -14.90
C GLU A 14 -19.04 -0.02 -14.57
N SER A 15 -17.96 0.08 -13.80
CA SER A 15 -17.43 1.37 -13.39
C SER A 15 -16.82 2.13 -14.57
N PRO A 16 -17.24 3.39 -14.82
CA PRO A 16 -16.61 4.24 -15.84
C PRO A 16 -15.13 4.51 -15.56
N LEU A 17 -14.70 4.32 -14.30
CA LEU A 17 -13.29 4.42 -13.92
C LEU A 17 -12.42 3.38 -14.65
N LEU A 18 -12.93 2.18 -14.93
CA LEU A 18 -12.15 1.12 -15.58
C LEU A 18 -11.70 1.53 -16.98
N HIS A 19 -12.61 2.11 -17.77
CA HIS A 19 -12.29 2.64 -19.10
C HIS A 19 -11.28 3.78 -19.02
N ALA A 20 -11.43 4.67 -18.04
CA ALA A 20 -10.53 5.80 -17.87
C ALA A 20 -9.12 5.37 -17.43
N VAL A 21 -9.01 4.35 -16.57
CA VAL A 21 -7.74 3.75 -16.13
C VAL A 21 -7.05 3.05 -17.30
N ALA A 22 -7.80 2.32 -18.14
CA ALA A 22 -7.27 1.72 -19.35
C ALA A 22 -6.76 2.79 -20.35
N ALA A 23 -7.51 3.88 -20.54
CA ALA A 23 -7.08 5.01 -21.37
C ALA A 23 -5.84 5.72 -20.79
N ALA A 24 -5.68 5.72 -19.48
CA ALA A 24 -4.47 6.18 -18.80
C ALA A 24 -3.29 5.20 -18.91
N GLY A 25 -3.43 4.07 -19.61
CA GLY A 25 -2.35 3.11 -19.87
C GLY A 25 -2.12 2.08 -18.77
N TYR A 26 -3.13 1.85 -17.93
CA TYR A 26 -3.06 0.86 -16.85
C TYR A 26 -4.00 -0.33 -17.11
N GLU A 27 -3.52 -1.52 -16.77
CA GLU A 27 -4.34 -2.73 -16.64
C GLU A 27 -4.93 -2.76 -15.22
N ALA A 28 -6.26 -2.66 -15.10
CA ALA A 28 -6.93 -2.81 -13.82
C ALA A 28 -6.97 -4.28 -13.41
N VAL A 29 -6.49 -4.59 -12.21
CA VAL A 29 -6.54 -5.94 -11.61
C VAL A 29 -7.22 -5.87 -10.24
N HIS A 30 -7.83 -6.95 -9.78
CA HIS A 30 -8.55 -6.96 -8.51
C HIS A 30 -8.55 -8.32 -7.82
N GLY A 31 -8.61 -8.31 -6.49
CA GLY A 31 -8.67 -9.52 -5.67
C GLY A 31 -10.06 -10.08 -5.37
N ASN A 32 -11.14 -9.47 -5.88
CA ASN A 32 -12.50 -9.86 -5.51
C ASN A 32 -12.81 -11.32 -5.87
N GLY A 33 -13.33 -12.11 -4.91
CA GLY A 33 -13.66 -13.53 -5.10
C GLY A 33 -12.46 -14.48 -5.23
N SER A 34 -11.22 -13.99 -5.09
CA SER A 34 -10.00 -14.77 -5.24
C SER A 34 -9.50 -15.35 -3.92
N SER A 35 -8.65 -16.39 -3.97
CA SER A 35 -8.01 -16.92 -2.77
C SER A 35 -7.08 -15.86 -2.14
N LYS A 36 -6.76 -16.00 -0.85
CA LYS A 36 -5.79 -15.10 -0.19
C LYS A 36 -4.45 -15.07 -0.93
N ALA A 37 -3.99 -16.21 -1.46
CA ALA A 37 -2.75 -16.30 -2.22
C ALA A 37 -2.82 -15.50 -3.54
N ASP A 38 -3.96 -15.56 -4.24
CA ASP A 38 -4.16 -14.82 -5.48
C ASP A 38 -4.29 -13.31 -5.23
N TYR A 39 -4.98 -12.91 -4.16
CA TYR A 39 -5.03 -11.52 -3.69
C TYR A 39 -3.62 -10.94 -3.52
N TRP A 40 -2.75 -11.62 -2.76
CA TRP A 40 -1.38 -11.17 -2.54
C TRP A 40 -0.56 -11.17 -3.83
N ARG A 41 -0.70 -12.20 -4.68
CA ARG A 41 0.02 -12.26 -5.95
C ARG A 41 -0.35 -11.11 -6.88
N MET A 42 -1.65 -10.81 -7.00
CA MET A 42 -2.14 -9.71 -7.82
C MET A 42 -1.68 -8.37 -7.28
N LEU A 43 -1.80 -8.16 -5.97
CA LEU A 43 -1.32 -6.96 -5.31
C LEU A 43 0.18 -6.78 -5.53
N GLN A 44 1.01 -7.78 -5.25
CA GLN A 44 2.48 -7.74 -5.44
C GLN A 44 2.91 -7.47 -6.89
N SER A 45 2.10 -7.87 -7.87
CA SER A 45 2.37 -7.61 -9.29
C SER A 45 1.96 -6.21 -9.75
N SER A 46 1.33 -5.42 -8.87
CA SER A 46 0.79 -4.11 -9.20
C SER A 46 1.76 -2.98 -8.92
N THR A 47 1.74 -1.96 -9.77
CA THR A 47 2.60 -0.77 -9.65
C THR A 47 1.99 0.26 -8.70
N VAL A 48 0.67 0.34 -8.67
CA VAL A 48 -0.12 1.22 -7.81
C VAL A 48 -1.39 0.51 -7.37
N ALA A 49 -1.98 0.96 -6.28
CA ALA A 49 -3.28 0.50 -5.82
C ALA A 49 -4.26 1.66 -5.61
N VAL A 50 -5.56 1.39 -5.64
CA VAL A 50 -6.61 2.41 -5.47
C VAL A 50 -7.72 1.90 -4.55
N LEU A 51 -8.02 2.68 -3.52
CA LEU A 51 -9.19 2.50 -2.67
C LEU A 51 -10.37 3.32 -3.23
N PRO A 52 -11.55 2.72 -3.50
CA PRO A 52 -12.66 3.39 -4.18
C PRO A 52 -13.27 4.56 -3.39
N LEU A 53 -13.96 5.46 -4.10
CA LEU A 53 -14.61 6.65 -3.54
C LEU A 53 -15.81 6.34 -2.63
N ALA A 54 -16.67 5.39 -3.02
CA ALA A 54 -18.06 5.36 -2.54
C ALA A 54 -18.48 4.11 -1.75
N ARG A 55 -17.60 3.11 -1.59
CA ARG A 55 -18.00 1.85 -0.95
C ARG A 55 -17.02 1.46 0.15
N ALA A 56 -17.57 0.92 1.24
CA ALA A 56 -16.80 0.05 2.11
C ALA A 56 -16.20 -1.07 1.25
N ILE A 57 -15.07 -1.63 1.66
CA ILE A 57 -14.44 -2.75 0.96
C ILE A 57 -14.71 -4.01 1.79
N PRO A 58 -15.93 -4.59 1.88
CA PRO A 58 -16.08 -5.84 2.63
C PRO A 58 -15.14 -6.92 2.07
N PRO A 59 -14.36 -7.65 2.89
CA PRO A 59 -14.26 -7.58 4.36
C PRO A 59 -13.12 -6.69 4.91
N LEU A 60 -12.33 -6.04 4.06
CA LEU A 60 -11.16 -5.25 4.42
C LEU A 60 -11.49 -3.80 4.81
N SER A 61 -10.95 -3.32 5.92
CA SER A 61 -10.98 -1.87 6.19
C SER A 61 -10.08 -1.14 5.19
N ALA A 62 -10.36 0.15 4.93
CA ALA A 62 -9.50 0.97 4.08
C ALA A 62 -8.06 1.05 4.62
N GLY A 63 -7.90 1.03 5.96
CA GLY A 63 -6.58 0.96 6.60
C GLY A 63 -5.88 -0.37 6.31
N GLN A 64 -6.60 -1.50 6.40
CA GLN A 64 -6.05 -2.82 6.08
C GLN A 64 -5.55 -2.87 4.64
N GLY A 65 -6.30 -2.33 3.67
CA GLY A 65 -5.87 -2.29 2.28
C GLY A 65 -4.57 -1.49 2.09
N ILE A 66 -4.44 -0.33 2.76
CA ILE A 66 -3.21 0.47 2.73
C ILE A 66 -2.02 -0.31 3.30
N VAL A 67 -2.22 -0.97 4.45
CA VAL A 67 -1.18 -1.78 5.10
C VAL A 67 -0.79 -2.96 4.21
N ASP A 68 -1.75 -3.68 3.63
CA ASP A 68 -1.48 -4.81 2.75
C ASP A 68 -0.66 -4.39 1.53
N ALA A 69 -1.03 -3.29 0.86
CA ALA A 69 -0.29 -2.77 -0.29
C ALA A 69 1.14 -2.37 0.08
N ALA A 70 1.29 -1.75 1.24
CA ALA A 70 2.58 -1.31 1.71
C ALA A 70 3.47 -2.49 2.17
N MET A 71 2.88 -3.56 2.73
CA MET A 71 3.57 -4.83 3.04
C MET A 71 3.89 -5.65 1.80
N ALA A 72 3.07 -5.57 0.74
CA ALA A 72 3.21 -6.39 -0.46
C ALA A 72 4.52 -6.09 -1.19
N ASN A 73 4.83 -4.80 -1.39
CA ASN A 73 6.07 -4.28 -2.02
C ASN A 73 6.11 -2.73 -1.93
N CYS A 74 5.66 -2.15 -0.81
CA CYS A 74 5.52 -0.70 -0.65
C CYS A 74 4.75 -0.04 -1.81
N ILE A 75 3.61 -0.62 -2.17
CA ILE A 75 2.84 -0.18 -3.34
C ILE A 75 2.16 1.15 -3.01
N PRO A 76 2.38 2.21 -3.82
CA PRO A 76 1.67 3.47 -3.67
C PRO A 76 0.17 3.26 -3.81
N THR A 77 -0.56 3.54 -2.72
CA THR A 77 -2.01 3.34 -2.65
C THR A 77 -2.69 4.69 -2.69
N PHE A 78 -3.44 4.97 -3.76
CA PHE A 78 -4.30 6.13 -3.81
C PHE A 78 -5.54 5.92 -2.96
N SER A 79 -5.89 6.94 -2.19
CA SER A 79 -7.09 6.92 -1.38
C SER A 79 -7.76 8.28 -1.31
N LEU A 80 -9.05 8.26 -1.00
CA LEU A 80 -9.81 9.46 -0.79
C LEU A 80 -9.24 10.30 0.36
N ARG A 81 -9.08 11.60 0.11
CA ARG A 81 -8.60 12.56 1.12
C ARG A 81 -9.50 12.64 2.36
N SER A 82 -10.79 12.33 2.21
CA SER A 82 -11.74 12.30 3.34
C SER A 82 -11.52 11.12 4.30
N LYS A 83 -10.74 10.10 3.92
CA LYS A 83 -10.48 8.94 4.77
C LYS A 83 -9.32 9.24 5.73
N LEU A 84 -9.60 9.17 7.03
CA LEU A 84 -8.62 9.46 8.09
C LEU A 84 -7.36 8.60 7.95
N PHE A 85 -7.50 7.29 7.75
CA PHE A 85 -6.36 6.38 7.59
C PHE A 85 -5.45 6.75 6.41
N ALA A 86 -6.03 7.20 5.30
CA ALA A 86 -5.23 7.68 4.17
C ALA A 86 -4.38 8.89 4.54
N ARG A 87 -4.93 9.83 5.32
CA ARG A 87 -4.21 11.03 5.76
C ARG A 87 -3.10 10.73 6.75
N LEU A 88 -3.23 9.67 7.54
CA LEU A 88 -2.25 9.29 8.56
C LEU A 88 -1.14 8.39 8.01
N LEU A 89 -1.49 7.48 7.10
CA LEU A 89 -0.59 6.40 6.66
C LEU A 89 0.12 6.69 5.34
N LEU A 90 -0.34 7.67 4.55
CA LEU A 90 0.15 7.87 3.19
C LEU A 90 0.67 9.30 2.96
N PRO A 91 1.69 9.47 2.09
CA PRO A 91 2.05 10.76 1.54
C PRO A 91 0.86 11.52 0.94
N SER A 92 0.85 12.85 1.09
CA SER A 92 -0.25 13.72 0.64
C SER A 92 -0.56 13.61 -0.85
N PHE A 93 0.44 13.32 -1.69
CA PHE A 93 0.28 13.10 -3.12
C PHE A 93 -0.70 11.96 -3.44
N LEU A 94 -0.70 10.89 -2.63
CA LEU A 94 -1.55 9.71 -2.80
C LEU A 94 -3.01 9.95 -2.35
N SER A 95 -3.31 11.12 -1.78
CA SER A 95 -4.69 11.52 -1.50
C SER A 95 -5.35 12.15 -2.72
N TYR A 96 -6.62 11.83 -3.01
CA TYR A 96 -7.37 12.48 -4.09
C TYR A 96 -8.81 12.82 -3.65
N ARG A 97 -9.46 13.75 -4.37
CA ARG A 97 -10.81 14.25 -4.07
C ARG A 97 -11.85 13.80 -5.10
N SER A 98 -11.42 13.54 -6.33
CA SER A 98 -12.29 13.13 -7.44
C SER A 98 -11.60 12.14 -8.37
N TYR A 99 -12.37 11.48 -9.24
CA TYR A 99 -11.80 10.55 -10.22
C TYR A 99 -10.90 11.27 -11.23
N GLU A 100 -11.21 12.51 -11.57
CA GLU A 100 -10.40 13.35 -12.47
C GLU A 100 -9.03 13.63 -11.85
N GLU A 101 -8.98 13.97 -10.55
CA GLU A 101 -7.71 14.16 -9.84
C GLU A 101 -6.90 12.86 -9.79
N LEU A 102 -7.56 11.73 -9.52
CA LEU A 102 -6.91 10.42 -9.52
C LEU A 102 -6.29 10.12 -10.90
N LEU A 103 -7.06 10.27 -11.97
CA LEU A 103 -6.61 10.00 -13.34
C LEU A 103 -5.45 10.92 -13.74
N ALA A 104 -5.52 12.21 -13.42
CA ALA A 104 -4.44 13.15 -13.68
C ALA A 104 -3.13 12.72 -12.99
N LYS A 105 -3.20 12.24 -11.75
CA LYS A 105 -2.04 11.72 -11.02
C LYS A 105 -1.52 10.41 -11.60
N LEU A 106 -2.41 9.52 -12.03
CA LEU A 106 -2.02 8.27 -12.69
C LEU A 106 -1.31 8.54 -14.03
N ILE A 107 -1.78 9.52 -14.80
CA ILE A 107 -1.15 9.98 -16.04
C ILE A 107 0.22 10.58 -15.73
N LEU A 108 0.33 11.45 -14.72
CA LEU A 108 1.60 12.02 -14.29
C LEU A 108 2.62 10.92 -13.95
N LEU A 109 2.22 9.90 -13.19
CA LEU A 109 3.10 8.78 -12.86
C LEU A 109 3.46 7.92 -14.07
N ARG A 110 2.55 7.78 -15.04
CA ARG A 110 2.83 7.07 -16.29
C ARG A 110 3.95 7.77 -17.07
N ASP A 111 3.89 9.10 -17.12
CA ASP A 111 4.79 9.96 -17.88
C ASP A 111 6.13 10.20 -17.14
N HIS A 112 6.13 10.05 -15.80
CA HIS A 112 7.29 10.17 -14.93
C HIS A 112 7.53 8.90 -14.09
N PRO A 113 8.01 7.80 -14.70
CA PRO A 113 8.14 6.51 -14.02
C PRO A 113 9.10 6.51 -12.82
N GLU A 114 10.07 7.41 -12.78
CA GLU A 114 10.99 7.59 -11.66
C GLU A 114 10.27 7.99 -10.36
N TRP A 115 9.06 8.56 -10.47
CA TRP A 115 8.25 8.93 -9.31
C TRP A 115 7.66 7.71 -8.60
N TYR A 116 7.49 6.56 -9.28
CA TYR A 116 7.04 5.34 -8.61
C TYR A 116 8.03 4.88 -7.55
N GLU A 117 9.34 4.94 -7.85
CA GLU A 117 10.37 4.55 -6.88
C GLU A 117 10.41 5.50 -5.68
N LEU A 118 10.29 6.81 -5.94
CA LEU A 118 10.24 7.82 -4.88
C LEU A 118 9.01 7.63 -3.97
N LEU A 119 7.83 7.40 -4.56
CA LEU A 119 6.60 7.16 -3.81
C LEU A 119 6.64 5.84 -3.06
N SER A 120 7.17 4.77 -3.65
CA SER A 120 7.34 3.48 -3.00
C SER A 120 8.24 3.60 -1.76
N LYS A 121 9.39 4.27 -1.90
CA LYS A 121 10.27 4.59 -0.76
C LYS A 121 9.53 5.41 0.32
N ALA A 122 8.77 6.43 -0.08
CA ALA A 122 8.01 7.26 0.84
C ALA A 122 6.95 6.47 1.62
N VAL A 123 6.28 5.52 0.96
CA VAL A 123 5.32 4.59 1.58
C VAL A 123 6.01 3.64 2.55
N CYS A 124 7.13 3.02 2.16
CA CYS A 124 7.92 2.17 3.07
C CYS A 124 8.33 2.94 4.33
N LEU A 125 8.79 4.19 4.17
CA LEU A 125 9.23 5.03 5.28
C LEU A 125 8.07 5.44 6.19
N HIS A 126 6.91 5.82 5.62
CA HIS A 126 5.73 6.19 6.42
C HIS A 126 5.25 5.05 7.31
N LEU A 127 5.24 3.80 6.82
CA LEU A 127 4.93 2.65 7.66
C LEU A 127 5.93 2.46 8.81
N ARG A 128 7.24 2.67 8.55
CA ARG A 128 8.26 2.57 9.62
C ARG A 128 8.06 3.62 10.72
N PHE A 129 7.52 4.80 10.41
CA PHE A 129 7.20 5.81 11.43
C PHE A 129 5.95 5.46 12.25
N VAL A 130 4.99 4.77 11.65
CA VAL A 130 3.83 4.21 12.39
C VAL A 130 4.31 3.15 13.39
N ASP A 131 5.27 2.30 12.99
CA ASP A 131 5.96 1.37 13.91
C ASP A 131 6.78 2.10 14.99
N ALA A 132 7.52 3.16 14.63
CA ALA A 132 8.37 3.88 15.58
C ALA A 132 7.58 4.59 16.69
N ALA A 133 6.34 5.00 16.41
CA ALA A 133 5.43 5.52 17.43
C ALA A 133 5.05 4.44 18.47
N GLU A 134 4.96 3.17 18.08
CA GLU A 134 4.78 2.05 18.99
C GLU A 134 6.09 1.59 19.66
N VAL A 135 7.25 1.77 19.03
CA VAL A 135 8.56 1.35 19.59
C VAL A 135 8.92 2.13 20.87
N HIS A 136 8.38 3.33 21.10
CA HIS A 136 8.54 4.00 22.39
C HIS A 136 7.73 3.34 23.51
N ALA A 137 6.53 2.84 23.24
CA ALA A 137 5.76 2.04 24.20
C ALA A 137 6.34 0.62 24.36
N PHE A 138 6.89 0.05 23.28
CA PHE A 138 7.50 -1.28 23.30
C PHE A 138 8.90 -1.29 23.95
N LYS A 139 9.66 -0.19 23.96
CA LYS A 139 10.96 -0.14 24.67
C LYS A 139 10.80 -0.27 26.18
N ASP A 140 9.71 0.24 26.74
CA ASP A 140 9.45 0.15 28.18
C ASP A 140 8.90 -1.23 28.56
N VAL A 141 8.07 -1.84 27.71
CA VAL A 141 7.58 -3.22 27.89
C VAL A 141 8.66 -4.26 27.58
N ALA A 142 9.48 -4.05 26.55
CA ALA A 142 10.60 -4.92 26.19
C ALA A 142 11.74 -4.83 27.21
N LYS A 143 11.96 -3.69 27.88
CA LYS A 143 12.87 -3.65 29.04
C LYS A 143 12.37 -4.52 30.20
N ALA A 144 11.05 -4.60 30.41
CA ALA A 144 10.47 -5.45 31.43
C ALA A 144 10.51 -6.96 31.05
N HIS A 145 10.40 -7.30 29.77
CA HIS A 145 10.36 -8.70 29.28
C HIS A 145 11.68 -9.24 28.68
N ALA A 146 12.67 -8.39 28.41
CA ALA A 146 13.98 -8.78 27.87
C ALA A 146 14.79 -9.66 28.83
N LYS A 147 14.40 -9.81 30.10
CA LYS A 147 15.08 -10.73 31.00
C LYS A 147 14.79 -12.21 30.72
N HIS A 148 13.84 -12.53 29.84
CA HIS A 148 13.47 -13.92 29.53
C HIS A 148 13.54 -14.31 28.05
N PHE A 149 13.53 -13.36 27.11
CA PHE A 149 13.42 -13.69 25.68
C PHE A 149 14.76 -13.87 24.95
N TRP A 150 15.87 -13.33 25.48
CA TRP A 150 17.19 -13.39 24.82
C TRP A 150 17.95 -14.71 24.98
N GLN A 151 17.36 -15.75 25.58
CA GLN A 151 18.02 -17.05 25.74
C GLN A 151 17.69 -18.09 24.65
N THR A 152 16.81 -17.80 23.69
CA THR A 152 16.34 -18.81 22.71
C THR A 152 16.55 -18.48 21.24
N CYS A 153 17.18 -17.36 20.89
CA CYS A 153 17.66 -17.13 19.52
C CYS A 153 19.09 -17.66 19.37
N ASP A 154 19.18 -18.97 19.18
CA ASP A 154 20.40 -19.71 18.87
C ASP A 154 20.92 -19.38 17.46
N ALA A 155 22.23 -19.51 17.29
CA ALA A 155 23.12 -18.75 16.43
C ALA A 155 23.08 -19.05 14.91
N SER A 156 21.95 -19.49 14.33
CA SER A 156 21.95 -20.05 12.96
C SER A 156 21.28 -19.20 11.87
N ILE A 157 20.47 -18.18 12.19
CA ILE A 157 19.79 -17.38 11.16
C ILE A 157 20.39 -15.97 11.10
N ARG A 158 21.28 -15.77 10.12
CA ARG A 158 21.90 -14.47 9.79
C ARG A 158 20.85 -13.46 9.34
N CYS A 159 20.25 -12.73 10.27
CA CYS A 159 19.64 -11.43 10.00
C CYS A 159 20.76 -10.41 9.72
N ARG A 160 21.00 -10.13 8.44
CA ARG A 160 21.98 -9.13 8.01
C ARG A 160 21.34 -8.05 7.17
N TRP A 161 20.46 -7.24 7.75
CA TRP A 161 20.08 -5.94 7.19
C TRP A 161 19.68 -4.97 8.31
N LEU A 162 20.69 -4.42 8.98
CA LEU A 162 20.62 -3.16 9.71
C LEU A 162 21.89 -2.39 9.36
N LEU A 163 21.72 -1.07 9.19
CA LEU A 163 22.73 -0.05 8.86
C LEU A 163 23.02 0.09 7.36
N PHE A 164 22.21 0.88 6.66
CA PHE A 164 22.55 2.21 6.11
C PHE A 164 21.26 3.00 5.85
#